data_AF-A0A921H8C4-F1
#
_entry.id   AF-A0A921H8C4-F1
#
_cell.length_a   1.000
_cell.length_b   1.000
_cell.length_c   1.000
_cell.angle_alpha   90.00
_cell.angle_beta   90.00
_cell.angle_gamma   90.00
#
_symmetry.space_group_name_H-M   'P 1'
#
loop_
_entity.id
_entity.type
_entity.pdbx_description
1 polymer ?
#
loop_
_entity_poly.entity_id
_entity_poly.type
_entity_poly.pdbx_seq_one_letter_code
_entity_poly.pdbx_strand_id
1 'polypeptide(L)'
;MNRKEIDLLLSRIEGLKSFLENNSLENFQQEILNVENYLKRFGSLAELLSHLENVEKIAYAAKEFLNIDEVAAYLQVSKGYVYKLTMQKELTVYKPNGKNIFILRDDLNRWIKRNPCFSNTEIERQANIIAYTLGQKSKNKPTKGGKK
;
A
#
# COMPACT_ATOMS: atom_id res chain seq x y z
N MET A 1 50.92 -5.89 -30.80
CA MET A 1 49.50 -5.50 -30.85
C MET A 1 48.92 -5.98 -32.18
N ASN A 2 47.90 -6.81 -32.13
CA ASN A 2 47.19 -7.39 -33.27
C ASN A 2 46.32 -6.32 -33.95
N ARG A 3 46.12 -6.40 -35.27
CA ARG A 3 45.24 -5.49 -36.05
C ARG A 3 43.86 -5.31 -35.42
N LYS A 4 43.25 -6.38 -34.90
CA LYS A 4 41.98 -6.33 -34.15
C LYS A 4 42.05 -5.51 -32.86
N GLU A 5 43.18 -5.52 -32.16
CA GLU A 5 43.38 -4.71 -30.95
C GLU A 5 43.53 -3.23 -31.31
N ILE A 6 44.21 -2.94 -32.42
CA ILE A 6 44.35 -1.58 -32.98
C ILE A 6 42.98 -1.03 -33.39
N ASP A 7 42.18 -1.82 -34.12
CA ASP A 7 40.84 -1.42 -34.58
C ASP A 7 39.89 -1.19 -33.39
N LEU A 8 39.98 -2.03 -32.34
CA LEU A 8 39.18 -1.85 -31.12
C LEU A 8 39.55 -0.56 -30.36
N LEU A 9 40.85 -0.24 -30.29
CA LEU A 9 41.30 1.00 -29.65
C LEU A 9 40.89 2.23 -30.46
N LEU A 10 40.97 2.17 -31.79
CA LEU A 10 40.50 3.24 -32.67
C LEU A 10 39.00 3.49 -32.50
N SER A 11 38.18 2.43 -32.50
CA SER A 11 36.73 2.55 -32.27
C SER A 11 36.40 3.18 -30.90
N ARG A 12 37.16 2.85 -29.85
CA ARG A 12 37.00 3.45 -28.52
C ARG A 12 37.40 4.93 -28.51
N ILE A 13 38.47 5.30 -29.19
CA ILE A 13 38.95 6.69 -29.29
C ILE A 13 37.96 7.54 -30.10
N GLU A 14 37.42 7.02 -31.20
CA GLU A 14 36.38 7.70 -31.99
C GLU A 14 35.08 7.87 -31.19
N GLY A 15 34.67 6.84 -30.43
CA GLY A 15 33.53 6.94 -29.52
C GLY A 15 33.74 8.01 -28.44
N LEU A 16 34.93 8.06 -27.84
CA LEU A 16 35.30 9.10 -26.87
C LEU A 16 35.32 10.50 -27.50
N LYS A 17 35.85 10.63 -28.71
CA LYS A 17 35.88 11.90 -29.46
C LYS A 17 34.46 12.40 -29.74
N SER A 18 33.59 11.55 -30.28
CA SER A 18 32.18 11.89 -30.52
C SER A 18 31.43 12.24 -29.23
N PHE A 19 31.74 11.55 -28.13
CA PHE A 19 31.17 11.85 -26.82
C PHE A 19 31.59 13.25 -26.33
N LEU A 20 32.86 13.61 -26.48
CA LEU A 20 33.41 14.91 -26.08
C LEU A 20 33.00 16.06 -27.01
N GLU A 21 32.78 15.79 -28.30
CA GLU A 21 32.31 16.78 -29.28
C GLU A 21 30.85 17.19 -29.05
N ASN A 22 30.01 16.26 -28.57
CA ASN A 22 28.58 16.50 -28.35
C ASN A 22 28.22 16.85 -26.89
N ASN A 23 29.09 16.53 -25.94
CA ASN A 23 28.96 16.92 -24.55
C ASN A 23 30.25 17.61 -24.11
N SER A 24 30.31 18.95 -24.27
CA SER A 24 31.38 19.72 -23.63
C SER A 24 31.38 19.38 -22.14
N LEU A 25 32.57 19.18 -21.58
CA LEU A 25 32.74 18.94 -20.16
C LEU A 25 32.08 20.05 -19.34
N GLU A 26 32.08 21.30 -19.85
CA GLU A 26 31.32 22.40 -19.27
C GLU A 26 29.81 22.14 -19.25
N ASN A 27 29.20 21.61 -20.31
CA ASN A 27 27.76 21.29 -20.30
C ASN A 27 27.42 20.24 -19.24
N PHE A 28 28.27 19.23 -19.09
CA PHE A 28 28.11 18.21 -18.06
C PHE A 28 28.28 18.79 -16.65
N GLN A 29 29.30 19.62 -16.44
CA GLN A 29 29.50 20.35 -15.19
C GLN A 29 28.31 21.24 -14.85
N GLN A 30 27.71 21.87 -15.85
CA GLN A 30 26.56 22.74 -15.67
C GLN A 30 25.31 21.97 -15.27
N GLU A 31 25.08 20.79 -15.85
CA GLU A 31 24.00 19.90 -15.42
C GLU A 31 24.22 19.39 -13.99
N ILE A 32 25.46 19.04 -13.62
CA ILE A 32 25.77 18.67 -12.23
C ILE A 32 25.46 19.83 -11.28
N LEU A 33 25.88 21.05 -11.61
CA LEU A 33 25.59 22.24 -10.80
C LEU A 33 24.08 22.52 -10.70
N ASN A 34 23.33 22.33 -11.79
CA ASN A 34 21.88 22.49 -11.78
C ASN A 34 21.22 21.48 -10.83
N VAL A 35 21.64 20.20 -10.89
CA VAL A 35 21.15 19.15 -9.99
C VAL A 35 21.52 19.44 -8.53
N GLU A 36 22.77 19.82 -8.26
CA GLU A 36 23.21 20.17 -6.90
C GLU A 36 22.40 21.35 -6.33
N ASN A 37 22.20 22.41 -7.11
CA ASN A 37 21.42 23.56 -6.68
C ASN A 37 19.93 23.24 -6.49
N TYR A 38 19.38 22.34 -7.30
CA TYR A 38 18.02 21.83 -7.10
C TYR A 38 17.92 21.01 -5.81
N LEU A 39 18.87 20.10 -5.56
CA LEU A 39 18.91 19.27 -4.36
C LEU A 39 19.11 20.07 -3.07
N LYS A 40 19.82 21.21 -3.11
CA LYS A 40 19.95 22.13 -1.96
C LYS A 40 18.61 22.59 -1.40
N ARG A 41 17.54 22.64 -2.21
CA ARG A 41 16.19 23.01 -1.75
C ARG A 41 15.59 21.99 -0.78
N PHE A 42 16.06 20.74 -0.83
CA PHE A 42 15.57 19.63 -0.01
C PHE A 42 16.53 19.28 1.13
N GLY A 43 17.55 20.12 1.39
CA GLY A 43 18.56 19.90 2.42
C GLY A 43 19.60 18.85 2.02
N SER A 44 19.17 17.59 1.88
CA SER A 44 20.01 16.45 1.51
C SER A 44 19.26 15.44 0.63
N LEU A 45 20.00 14.57 -0.07
CA LEU A 45 19.38 13.47 -0.83
C LEU A 45 18.58 12.54 0.10
N ALA A 46 19.05 12.33 1.32
CA ALA A 46 18.34 11.53 2.33
C ALA A 46 16.99 12.15 2.69
N GLU A 47 16.94 13.46 2.94
CA GLU A 47 15.70 14.19 3.23
C GLU A 47 14.69 14.15 2.09
N LEU A 48 15.16 14.26 0.83
CA LEU A 48 14.32 14.10 -0.35
C LEU A 48 13.70 12.71 -0.43
N LEU A 49 14.50 11.65 -0.23
CA LEU A 49 14.01 10.27 -0.25
C LEU A 49 12.98 10.02 0.86
N SER A 50 13.21 10.57 2.07
CA SER A 50 12.22 10.49 3.16
C SER A 50 10.92 11.21 2.82
N HIS A 51 10.98 12.37 2.15
CA HIS A 51 9.77 13.05 1.68
C HIS A 51 9.00 12.22 0.64
N LEU A 52 9.70 11.62 -0.32
CA LEU A 52 9.08 10.75 -1.31
C LEU A 52 8.40 9.53 -0.66
N GLU A 53 9.07 8.87 0.28
CA GLU A 53 8.49 7.74 1.01
C GLU A 53 7.21 8.15 1.77
N ASN A 54 7.21 9.34 2.40
CA ASN A 54 6.03 9.86 3.08
C ASN A 54 4.89 10.18 2.11
N VAL A 55 5.20 10.75 0.93
CA VAL A 55 4.21 11.00 -0.12
C VAL A 55 3.60 9.69 -0.61
N GLU A 56 4.41 8.67 -0.85
CA GLU A 56 3.93 7.34 -1.25
C GLU A 56 3.01 6.73 -0.17
N LYS A 57 3.37 6.84 1.11
CA LYS A 57 2.53 6.38 2.23
C LYS A 57 1.18 7.12 2.27
N ILE A 58 1.18 8.44 2.13
CA ILE A 58 -0.05 9.25 2.13
C ILE A 58 -0.92 8.89 0.92
N ALA A 59 -0.32 8.80 -0.27
CA ALA A 59 -1.03 8.43 -1.49
C ALA A 59 -1.66 7.03 -1.37
N TYR A 60 -0.93 6.06 -0.80
CA TYR A 60 -1.45 4.72 -0.53
C TYR A 60 -2.62 4.76 0.47
N ALA A 61 -2.49 5.53 1.56
CA ALA A 61 -3.54 5.66 2.58
C ALA A 61 -4.82 6.31 2.03
N ALA A 62 -4.68 7.28 1.13
CA ALA A 62 -5.81 7.96 0.47
C ALA A 62 -6.48 7.12 -0.63
N LYS A 63 -5.84 6.03 -1.08
CA LYS A 63 -6.35 5.20 -2.17
C LYS A 63 -7.59 4.40 -1.75
N GLU A 64 -8.69 4.63 -2.44
CA GLU A 64 -9.97 3.96 -2.19
C GLU A 64 -10.01 2.53 -2.73
N PHE A 65 -9.46 2.29 -3.92
CA PHE A 65 -9.46 0.97 -4.57
C PHE A 65 -8.06 0.37 -4.59
N LEU A 66 -7.95 -0.85 -4.06
CA LEU A 66 -6.73 -1.62 -4.01
C LEU A 66 -6.72 -2.70 -5.10
N ASN A 67 -5.57 -2.91 -5.72
CA ASN A 67 -5.34 -4.07 -6.58
C ASN A 67 -4.93 -5.30 -5.74
N ILE A 68 -4.78 -6.45 -6.40
CA ILE A 68 -4.42 -7.72 -5.72
C ILE A 68 -3.09 -7.61 -4.96
N ASP A 69 -2.10 -6.93 -5.53
CA ASP A 69 -0.77 -6.80 -4.93
C ASP A 69 -0.82 -5.94 -3.66
N GLU A 70 -1.60 -4.86 -3.71
CA GLU A 70 -1.82 -3.96 -2.59
C GLU A 70 -2.63 -4.63 -1.47
N VAL A 71 -3.63 -5.46 -1.79
CA VAL A 71 -4.37 -6.24 -0.79
C VAL A 71 -3.48 -7.32 -0.17
N ALA A 72 -2.65 -7.99 -0.97
CA ALA A 72 -1.69 -8.98 -0.49
C ALA A 72 -0.71 -8.34 0.49
N ALA A 73 -0.16 -7.18 0.15
CA ALA A 73 0.70 -6.39 1.03
C ALA A 73 -0.04 -5.93 2.30
N TYR A 74 -1.27 -5.42 2.17
CA TYR A 74 -2.07 -4.94 3.30
C TYR A 74 -2.38 -6.03 4.32
N LEU A 75 -2.76 -7.22 3.84
CA LEU A 75 -3.07 -8.38 4.67
C LEU A 75 -1.83 -9.17 5.10
N GLN A 76 -0.65 -8.87 4.53
CA GLN A 76 0.60 -9.62 4.71
C GLN A 76 0.47 -11.10 4.32
N VAL A 77 -0.19 -11.36 3.18
CA VAL A 77 -0.45 -12.69 2.64
C VAL A 77 0.06 -12.80 1.21
N SER A 78 0.13 -14.02 0.66
CA SER A 78 0.51 -14.21 -0.74
C SER A 78 -0.60 -13.74 -1.70
N LYS A 79 -0.21 -13.30 -2.91
CA LYS A 79 -1.16 -12.96 -3.98
C LYS A 79 -2.13 -14.11 -4.29
N GLY A 80 -1.62 -15.35 -4.29
CA GLY A 80 -2.43 -16.55 -4.49
C GLY A 80 -3.53 -16.72 -3.45
N TYR A 81 -3.27 -16.35 -2.19
CA TYR A 81 -4.29 -16.35 -1.15
C TYR A 81 -5.38 -15.30 -1.42
N VAL A 82 -5.01 -14.09 -1.84
CA VAL A 82 -5.99 -13.07 -2.25
C VAL A 82 -6.82 -13.57 -3.43
N TYR A 83 -6.21 -14.17 -4.46
CA TYR A 83 -6.94 -14.78 -5.56
C TYR A 83 -7.93 -15.86 -5.08
N LYS A 84 -7.53 -16.70 -4.13
CA LYS A 84 -8.42 -17.68 -3.51
C LYS A 84 -9.63 -17.00 -2.84
N LEU A 85 -9.42 -15.93 -2.07
CA LEU A 85 -10.52 -15.16 -1.46
C LEU A 85 -11.47 -14.59 -2.52
N THR A 86 -10.93 -14.04 -3.62
CA THR A 86 -11.76 -13.52 -4.72
C THR A 86 -12.54 -14.63 -5.44
N MET A 87 -11.93 -15.80 -5.65
CA MET A 87 -12.57 -16.96 -6.27
C MET A 87 -13.69 -17.53 -5.39
N GLN A 88 -13.48 -17.54 -4.07
CA GLN A 88 -14.47 -17.96 -3.08
C GLN A 88 -15.56 -16.90 -2.83
N LYS A 89 -15.48 -15.73 -3.47
CA LYS A 89 -16.38 -14.58 -3.28
C LYS A 89 -16.43 -14.10 -1.81
N GLU A 90 -15.32 -14.29 -1.09
CA GLU A 90 -15.16 -13.76 0.28
C GLU A 90 -15.01 -12.24 0.29
N LEU A 91 -14.41 -11.67 -0.77
CA LEU A 91 -14.26 -10.24 -0.98
C LEU A 91 -15.12 -9.76 -2.17
N THR A 92 -15.78 -8.62 -2.00
CA THR A 92 -16.39 -7.88 -3.12
C THR A 92 -15.29 -7.36 -4.04
N VAL A 93 -15.42 -7.64 -5.34
CA VAL A 93 -14.43 -7.23 -6.34
C VAL A 93 -15.08 -6.53 -7.54
N TYR A 94 -14.36 -5.56 -8.09
CA TYR A 94 -14.75 -4.77 -9.25
C TYR A 94 -13.81 -5.09 -10.42
N LYS A 95 -14.38 -5.40 -11.59
CA LYS A 95 -13.65 -5.82 -12.79
C LYS A 95 -14.16 -5.07 -14.04
N PRO A 96 -13.95 -3.74 -14.15
CA PRO A 96 -14.57 -2.92 -15.21
C PRO A 96 -14.24 -3.41 -16.62
N ASN A 97 -13.03 -3.92 -16.84
CA ASN A 97 -12.56 -4.43 -18.13
C ASN A 97 -12.28 -5.95 -18.10
N GLY A 98 -12.76 -6.67 -17.07
CA GLY A 98 -12.54 -8.12 -16.89
C GLY A 98 -11.13 -8.57 -16.51
N LYS A 99 -10.07 -7.86 -16.96
CA LYS A 99 -8.66 -8.21 -16.72
C LYS A 99 -8.16 -7.82 -15.33
N ASN A 100 -8.48 -6.60 -14.89
CA ASN A 100 -8.00 -6.04 -13.63
C ASN A 100 -9.03 -6.26 -12.52
N ILE A 101 -8.55 -6.57 -11.32
CA ILE A 101 -9.37 -6.75 -10.12
C ILE A 101 -9.08 -5.61 -9.16
N PHE A 102 -10.13 -4.92 -8.74
CA PHE A 102 -10.07 -3.87 -7.73
C PHE A 102 -10.94 -4.24 -6.54
N ILE A 103 -10.50 -3.90 -5.35
CA ILE A 103 -11.18 -4.15 -4.07
C ILE A 103 -11.30 -2.81 -3.37
N LEU A 104 -12.52 -2.44 -2.98
CA LEU A 104 -12.73 -1.22 -2.20
C LEU A 104 -12.11 -1.41 -0.80
N ARG A 105 -11.28 -0.45 -0.37
CA ARG A 105 -10.59 -0.49 0.93
C ARG A 105 -11.57 -0.68 2.09
N ASP A 106 -12.74 -0.05 2.01
CA ASP A 106 -13.79 -0.19 3.03
C ASP A 106 -14.41 -1.59 3.07
N ASP A 107 -14.59 -2.24 1.92
CA ASP A 107 -15.04 -3.63 1.88
C ASP A 107 -14.01 -4.57 2.50
N LEU A 108 -12.72 -4.36 2.20
CA LEU A 108 -11.63 -5.11 2.81
C LEU A 108 -11.62 -4.93 4.33
N ASN A 109 -11.76 -3.69 4.80
CA ASN A 109 -11.83 -3.39 6.24
C ASN A 109 -13.05 -4.01 6.91
N ARG A 110 -14.21 -4.03 6.26
CA ARG A 110 -15.41 -4.75 6.74
C ARG A 110 -15.17 -6.26 6.83
N TRP A 111 -14.53 -6.83 5.81
CA TRP A 111 -14.20 -8.26 5.79
C TRP A 111 -13.27 -8.64 6.94
N ILE A 112 -12.22 -7.85 7.22
CA ILE A 112 -11.31 -8.06 8.35
C ILE A 112 -12.07 -8.06 9.69
N LYS A 113 -13.08 -7.19 9.83
CA LYS A 113 -13.89 -7.06 11.05
C LYS A 113 -14.95 -8.15 11.21
N ARG A 114 -15.15 -9.05 10.23
CA ARG A 114 -16.28 -9.99 10.21
C ARG A 114 -16.27 -10.97 11.39
N ASN A 115 -15.09 -11.45 11.78
CA ASN A 115 -14.92 -12.46 12.82
C ASN A 115 -13.98 -11.96 13.92
N PRO A 116 -14.44 -11.03 14.78
CA PRO A 116 -13.60 -10.50 15.85
C PRO A 116 -13.32 -11.57 16.90
N CYS A 117 -12.08 -11.62 17.38
CA CYS A 117 -11.73 -12.32 18.61
C CYS A 117 -11.70 -11.30 19.74
N PHE A 118 -12.67 -11.36 20.65
CA PHE A 118 -12.81 -10.39 21.74
C PHE A 118 -11.79 -10.65 22.85
N SER A 119 -11.29 -9.58 23.47
CA SER A 119 -10.49 -9.69 24.68
C SER A 119 -11.35 -10.11 25.87
N ASN A 120 -10.73 -10.69 26.90
CA ASN A 120 -11.43 -11.06 28.15
C ASN A 120 -12.21 -9.88 28.74
N THR A 121 -11.62 -8.68 28.73
CA THR A 121 -12.28 -7.45 29.19
C THR A 121 -13.54 -7.14 28.39
N GLU A 122 -13.51 -7.29 27.06
CA GLU A 122 -14.69 -7.02 26.23
C GLU A 122 -15.75 -8.11 26.39
N ILE A 123 -15.34 -9.38 26.57
CA ILE A 123 -16.24 -10.49 26.89
C ILE A 123 -16.95 -10.23 28.22
N GLU A 124 -16.21 -9.86 29.28
CA GLU A 124 -16.78 -9.51 30.58
C GLU A 124 -17.71 -8.30 30.48
N ARG A 125 -17.33 -7.27 29.72
CA ARG A 125 -18.17 -6.09 29.47
C ARG A 125 -19.49 -6.48 28.81
N GLN A 126 -19.45 -7.30 27.77
CA GLN A 126 -20.65 -7.80 27.08
C GLN A 126 -21.51 -8.65 28.02
N ALA A 127 -20.90 -9.56 28.79
CA ALA A 127 -21.60 -10.37 29.77
C ALA A 127 -22.33 -9.51 30.82
N ASN A 128 -21.67 -8.46 31.34
CA ASN A 128 -22.24 -7.52 32.30
C ASN A 128 -23.43 -6.74 31.71
N ILE A 129 -23.31 -6.27 30.46
CA ILE A 129 -24.40 -5.56 29.76
C ILE A 129 -25.61 -6.49 29.57
N ILE A 130 -25.37 -7.74 29.18
CA ILE A 130 -26.42 -8.74 28.99
C ILE A 130 -27.10 -9.05 30.33
N ALA A 131 -26.33 -9.30 31.40
CA ALA A 131 -26.85 -9.57 32.74
C ALA A 131 -27.74 -8.43 33.26
N TYR A 132 -27.28 -7.17 33.11
CA TYR A 132 -28.07 -5.99 33.47
C TYR A 132 -29.39 -5.92 32.69
N THR A 133 -29.33 -6.12 31.36
CA THR A 133 -30.51 -6.06 30.48
C THR A 133 -31.55 -7.13 30.82
N LEU A 134 -31.09 -8.35 31.12
CA LEU A 134 -31.95 -9.45 31.57
C LEU A 134 -32.60 -9.15 32.93
N GLY A 135 -31.84 -8.55 33.86
CA GLY A 135 -32.36 -8.10 35.16
C GLY A 135 -33.48 -7.07 35.04
N GLN A 136 -33.36 -6.11 34.12
CA GLN A 136 -34.40 -5.09 33.89
C GLN A 136 -35.65 -5.66 33.21
N LYS A 137 -35.51 -6.62 32.29
CA LYS A 137 -36.66 -7.31 31.67
C LYS A 137 -37.47 -8.13 32.68
N SER A 138 -36.83 -8.69 33.71
CA SER A 138 -37.52 -9.44 34.79
C SER A 138 -38.43 -8.55 35.63
N LYS A 139 -38.00 -7.32 35.95
CA LYS A 139 -38.77 -6.36 36.76
C LYS A 139 -40.01 -5.79 36.04
N ASN A 140 -39.98 -5.76 34.70
CA ASN A 140 -41.06 -5.18 33.87
C ASN A 140 -42.10 -6.21 33.38
N LYS A 141 -42.11 -7.45 33.89
CA LYS A 141 -43.10 -8.46 33.50
C LYS A 141 -44.44 -8.17 34.20
N PRO A 142 -45.55 -7.91 33.48
CA PRO A 142 -46.83 -7.65 34.13
C PRO A 142 -47.33 -8.92 34.83
N THR A 143 -47.57 -8.82 36.14
CA THR A 143 -48.32 -9.83 36.91
C THR A 143 -49.71 -9.97 36.30
N LYS A 144 -49.91 -10.99 35.45
CA LYS A 144 -51.25 -11.42 35.06
C LYS A 144 -51.93 -12.00 36.29
N GLY A 145 -52.69 -11.16 36.99
CA GLY A 145 -53.61 -11.58 38.04
C GLY A 145 -54.59 -12.60 37.47
N GLY A 146 -54.57 -13.80 38.02
CA GLY A 146 -55.59 -14.81 37.76
C GLY A 146 -56.93 -14.28 38.26
N LYS A 147 -57.89 -14.15 37.35
CA LYS A 147 -59.30 -14.03 37.72
C LYS A 147 -59.81 -15.44 38.04
N LYS A 148 -60.21 -15.62 39.30
CA LYS A 148 -61.09 -16.68 39.77
C LYS A 148 -62.46 -16.56 39.14
#